data_AF-A0A954SMM0-F1
#
_entry.id   AF-A0A954SMM0-F1
#
_cell.length_a   1.000
_cell.length_b   1.000
_cell.length_c   1.000
_cell.angle_alpha   90.00
_cell.angle_beta   90.00
_cell.angle_gamma   90.00
#
_symmetry.space_group_name_H-M   'P 1'
#
loop_
_entity.id
_entity.type
_entity.pdbx_description
1 polymer ?
#
loop_
_entity_poly.entity_id
_entity_poly.type
_entity_poly.pdbx_seq_one_letter_code
_entity_poly.pdbx_strand_id
1 'polypeptide(L)'
;MQIPEGTMGSRRCLYFIPAAGTPMKIVHRIEDSALDHLPGEKTIYLKWQQLEAAIESCVRGCKQLAMEYSPGNGNPYVSKVDAGTVELVRSFGAEVVSSGDLIQLFEATWDEEQWALHLEAAVHTNSSFAMAWAFIADQVRTKGGVEERTVQDLIMDHFARNKLTTYHPPIVGRGPHSGMPHYETGEGEDTWIREGDFVLIDQWAKCERPRSVY
;
A
#
# COMPACT_ATOMS: atom_id res chain seq x y z
N MET A 1 -7.60 -6.22 8.40
CA MET A 1 -8.84 -5.95 9.17
C MET A 1 -9.01 -4.43 9.26
N GLN A 2 -10.08 -3.86 8.70
CA GLN A 2 -10.38 -2.45 8.91
C GLN A 2 -11.34 -2.31 10.09
N ILE A 3 -10.90 -1.66 11.15
CA ILE A 3 -11.78 -1.28 12.26
C ILE A 3 -12.67 -0.13 11.76
N PRO A 4 -14.01 -0.17 11.94
CA PRO A 4 -14.89 0.88 11.46
C PRO A 4 -14.48 2.26 11.97
N GLU A 5 -14.49 3.27 11.10
CA GLU A 5 -14.19 4.66 11.46
C GLU A 5 -15.12 5.12 12.60
N GLY A 6 -14.53 5.76 13.62
CA GLY A 6 -15.25 6.21 14.82
C GLY A 6 -15.34 5.18 15.96
N THR A 7 -14.85 3.95 15.77
CA THR A 7 -14.75 2.97 16.87
C THR A 7 -13.61 3.38 17.81
N MET A 8 -13.95 3.92 18.99
CA MET A 8 -12.97 4.21 20.04
C MET A 8 -12.56 2.89 20.71
N GLY A 9 -11.31 2.46 20.50
CA GLY A 9 -10.76 1.23 21.08
C GLY A 9 -9.65 1.52 22.08
N SER A 10 -9.95 1.43 23.37
CA SER A 10 -9.00 1.63 24.47
C SER A 10 -8.63 0.34 25.19
N ARG A 11 -9.27 -0.77 24.83
CA ARG A 11 -9.02 -2.11 25.37
C ARG A 11 -8.50 -3.03 24.28
N ARG A 12 -7.70 -4.02 24.68
CA ARG A 12 -7.20 -5.03 23.75
C ARG A 12 -8.37 -5.84 23.19
N CYS A 13 -8.32 -6.10 21.89
CA CYS A 13 -9.16 -7.07 21.22
C CYS A 13 -8.26 -7.96 20.36
N LEU A 14 -8.65 -9.23 20.17
CA LEU A 14 -7.93 -10.18 19.33
C LEU A 14 -8.92 -10.91 18.45
N TYR A 15 -8.48 -11.25 17.24
CA TYR A 15 -9.27 -12.03 16.29
C TYR A 15 -8.44 -13.18 15.77
N PHE A 16 -8.85 -14.40 16.10
CA PHE A 16 -8.19 -15.63 15.72
C PHE A 16 -8.97 -16.30 14.59
N ILE A 17 -8.26 -16.61 13.50
CA ILE A 17 -8.82 -17.31 12.34
C ILE A 17 -8.15 -18.69 12.27
N PRO A 18 -8.85 -19.78 12.61
CA PRO A 18 -8.28 -21.12 12.49
C PRO A 18 -8.18 -21.54 11.01
N ALA A 19 -7.28 -22.47 10.71
CA ALA A 19 -7.17 -23.04 9.36
C ALA A 19 -8.46 -23.77 8.91
N ALA A 20 -9.24 -24.28 9.86
CA ALA A 20 -10.56 -24.85 9.64
C ALA A 20 -11.47 -24.56 10.84
N GLY A 21 -12.75 -24.27 10.58
CA GLY A 21 -13.75 -24.00 11.61
C GLY A 21 -14.12 -22.52 11.73
N THR A 22 -14.71 -22.18 12.87
CA THR A 22 -15.28 -20.84 13.12
C THR A 22 -14.21 -19.90 13.69
N PRO A 23 -14.05 -18.67 13.16
CA PRO A 23 -13.18 -17.66 13.77
C PRO A 23 -13.62 -17.30 15.19
N MET A 24 -12.67 -16.81 16.00
CA MET A 24 -12.91 -16.45 17.39
C MET A 24 -12.48 -15.01 17.68
N LYS A 25 -13.40 -14.25 18.29
CA LYS A 25 -13.21 -12.86 18.75
C LYS A 25 -12.98 -12.86 20.25
N ILE A 26 -11.91 -12.22 20.72
CA ILE A 26 -11.65 -12.00 22.15
C ILE A 26 -11.74 -10.50 22.40
N VAL A 27 -12.72 -10.09 23.22
CA VAL A 27 -13.02 -8.66 23.44
C VAL A 27 -13.19 -8.37 24.93
N HIS A 28 -12.84 -7.15 25.34
CA HIS A 28 -13.01 -6.72 26.71
C HIS A 28 -14.48 -6.38 26.99
N ARG A 29 -14.98 -6.65 28.20
CA ARG A 29 -16.37 -6.38 28.62
C ARG A 29 -16.85 -4.94 28.43
N ILE A 30 -15.93 -3.97 28.45
CA ILE A 30 -16.26 -2.54 28.24
C ILE A 30 -16.49 -2.22 26.76
N GLU A 31 -15.83 -2.95 25.86
CA GLU A 31 -15.83 -2.73 24.41
C GLU A 31 -16.18 -4.04 23.70
N ASP A 32 -17.26 -4.70 24.15
CA ASP A 32 -17.61 -6.07 23.74
C ASP A 32 -18.20 -6.14 22.32
N SER A 33 -18.52 -5.01 21.72
CA SER A 33 -18.99 -4.87 20.33
C SER A 33 -17.87 -4.55 19.33
N ALA A 34 -16.62 -4.39 19.78
CA ALA A 34 -15.50 -3.91 18.93
C ALA A 34 -15.30 -4.72 17.64
N LEU A 35 -15.63 -6.01 17.66
CA LEU A 35 -15.45 -6.95 16.54
C LEU A 35 -16.77 -7.50 15.98
N ASP A 36 -17.92 -6.86 16.22
CA ASP A 36 -19.24 -7.39 15.83
C ASP A 36 -19.48 -7.44 14.32
N HIS A 37 -18.80 -6.58 13.57
CA HIS A 37 -18.82 -6.58 12.13
C HIS A 37 -18.08 -7.78 11.51
N LEU A 38 -17.36 -8.57 12.31
CA LEU A 38 -16.62 -9.75 11.86
C LEU A 38 -17.37 -11.04 12.20
N PRO A 39 -17.26 -12.07 11.34
CA PRO A 39 -17.85 -13.37 11.62
C PRO A 39 -17.17 -14.06 12.82
N GLY A 40 -17.81 -15.11 13.32
CA GLY A 40 -17.24 -15.98 14.33
C GLY A 40 -17.81 -15.82 15.73
N GLU A 41 -17.38 -16.71 16.62
CA GLU A 41 -17.78 -16.74 18.02
C GLU A 41 -17.07 -15.64 18.82
N LYS A 42 -17.59 -15.32 20.00
CA LYS A 42 -17.10 -14.22 20.83
C LYS A 42 -16.87 -14.68 22.27
N THR A 43 -15.67 -14.45 22.79
CA THR A 43 -15.29 -14.61 24.19
C THR A 43 -15.07 -13.24 24.82
N ILE A 44 -15.82 -12.95 25.89
CA ILE A 44 -15.75 -11.67 26.60
C ILE A 44 -14.91 -11.84 27.86
N TYR A 45 -13.82 -11.08 27.97
CA TYR A 45 -12.95 -11.07 29.14
C TYR A 45 -13.11 -9.78 29.96
N LEU A 46 -12.77 -9.84 31.24
CA LEU A 46 -12.67 -8.68 32.12
C LEU A 46 -11.30 -8.61 32.80
N LYS A 47 -10.82 -9.73 33.35
CA LYS A 47 -9.52 -9.83 34.02
C LYS A 47 -8.46 -10.40 33.08
N TRP A 48 -7.19 -10.08 33.32
CA TRP A 48 -6.09 -10.56 32.47
C TRP A 48 -6.00 -12.09 32.42
N GLN A 49 -6.32 -12.81 33.51
CA GLN A 49 -6.34 -14.28 33.50
C GLN A 49 -7.37 -14.85 32.52
N GLN A 50 -8.52 -14.17 32.34
CA GLN A 50 -9.53 -14.57 31.37
C GLN A 50 -9.06 -14.31 29.93
N LEU A 51 -8.33 -13.22 29.72
CA LEU A 51 -7.70 -12.92 28.43
C LEU A 51 -6.68 -13.99 28.06
N GLU A 52 -5.76 -14.31 28.97
CA GLU A 52 -4.73 -15.33 28.74
C GLU A 52 -5.34 -16.71 28.48
N ALA A 53 -6.35 -17.11 29.27
CA ALA A 53 -7.05 -18.37 29.06
C ALA A 53 -7.77 -18.42 27.69
N ALA A 54 -8.36 -17.30 27.25
CA ALA A 54 -9.02 -17.22 25.94
C ALA A 54 -8.01 -17.28 24.79
N ILE A 55 -6.85 -16.62 24.93
CA ILE A 55 -5.75 -16.72 23.96
C ILE A 55 -5.23 -18.15 23.90
N GLU A 56 -4.95 -18.75 25.06
CA GLU A 56 -4.49 -20.14 25.15
C GLU A 56 -5.47 -21.09 24.50
N SER A 57 -6.79 -20.95 24.74
CA SER A 57 -7.78 -21.83 24.11
C SER A 57 -7.82 -21.72 22.59
N CYS A 58 -7.50 -20.54 22.02
CA CYS A 58 -7.41 -20.35 20.58
C CYS A 58 -6.15 -21.00 19.99
N VAL A 59 -5.00 -20.79 20.64
CA VAL A 59 -3.70 -21.15 20.05
C VAL A 59 -3.22 -22.54 20.45
N ARG A 60 -3.82 -23.18 21.46
CA ARG A 60 -3.42 -24.50 21.92
C ARG A 60 -3.51 -25.52 20.78
N GLY A 61 -2.40 -26.19 20.50
CA GLY A 61 -2.29 -27.18 19.42
C GLY A 61 -1.97 -26.58 18.04
N CYS A 62 -1.93 -25.25 17.90
CA CYS A 62 -1.39 -24.62 16.71
C CYS A 62 0.13 -24.81 16.67
N LYS A 63 0.63 -25.52 15.66
CA LYS A 63 2.09 -25.64 15.46
C LYS A 63 2.69 -24.30 15.04
N GLN A 64 2.01 -23.61 14.13
CA GLN A 64 2.44 -22.36 13.53
C GLN A 64 1.26 -21.38 13.50
N LEU A 65 1.52 -20.13 13.83
CA LEU A 65 0.54 -19.05 13.88
C LEU A 65 1.09 -17.80 13.20
N ALA A 66 0.36 -17.29 12.20
CA ALA A 66 0.68 -16.01 11.58
C ALA A 66 0.15 -14.85 12.44
N MET A 67 0.97 -13.83 12.64
CA MET A 67 0.62 -12.59 13.37
C MET A 67 1.31 -11.40 12.70
N GLU A 68 0.83 -10.17 12.95
CA GLU A 68 1.46 -8.91 12.53
C GLU A 68 2.80 -8.69 13.28
N TYR A 69 3.75 -9.56 12.98
CA TYR A 69 5.07 -9.73 13.54
C TYR A 69 6.06 -9.80 12.39
N SER A 70 7.17 -9.07 12.45
CA SER A 70 8.26 -9.20 11.49
C SER A 70 9.55 -9.54 12.23
N PRO A 71 10.18 -10.71 11.94
CA PRO A 71 11.50 -11.03 12.47
C PRO A 71 12.50 -9.90 12.21
N GLY A 72 13.24 -9.50 13.24
CA GLY A 72 14.23 -8.42 13.16
C GLY A 72 13.68 -7.05 12.76
N ASN A 73 12.37 -6.82 12.85
CA ASN A 73 11.70 -5.64 12.29
C ASN A 73 11.98 -5.44 10.79
N GLY A 74 12.16 -6.53 10.04
CA GLY A 74 12.45 -6.48 8.60
C GLY A 74 11.39 -5.78 7.74
N ASN A 75 10.13 -5.76 8.19
CA ASN A 75 9.05 -4.99 7.59
C ASN A 75 8.23 -4.25 8.68
N PRO A 76 8.47 -2.94 8.89
CA PRO A 76 7.72 -2.11 9.85
C PRO A 76 6.22 -1.95 9.54
N TYR A 77 5.78 -2.22 8.30
CA TYR A 77 4.36 -2.22 7.94
C TYR A 77 3.63 -3.45 8.48
N VAL A 78 4.34 -4.56 8.70
CA VAL A 78 3.80 -5.79 9.28
C VAL A 78 4.06 -5.85 10.79
N SER A 79 5.16 -5.29 11.29
CA SER A 79 5.54 -5.34 12.71
C SER A 79 4.64 -4.45 13.59
N LYS A 80 3.44 -4.92 13.94
CA LYS A 80 2.43 -4.16 14.72
C LYS A 80 2.16 -4.71 16.11
N VAL A 81 2.28 -6.02 16.31
CA VAL A 81 2.05 -6.64 17.63
C VAL A 81 3.27 -6.41 18.53
N ASP A 82 3.01 -6.03 19.77
CA ASP A 82 4.06 -5.82 20.76
C ASP A 82 4.75 -7.13 21.17
N ALA A 83 6.01 -7.02 21.60
CA ALA A 83 6.81 -8.18 21.97
C ALA A 83 6.17 -9.01 23.11
N GLY A 84 5.53 -8.37 24.09
CA GLY A 84 4.93 -9.07 25.23
C GLY A 84 3.75 -9.95 24.82
N THR A 85 2.92 -9.49 23.89
CA THR A 85 1.84 -10.32 23.33
C THR A 85 2.39 -11.50 22.52
N VAL A 86 3.47 -11.30 21.75
CA VAL A 86 4.14 -12.40 21.02
C VAL A 86 4.74 -13.43 21.98
N GLU A 87 5.38 -12.98 23.06
CA GLU A 87 5.94 -13.84 24.11
C GLU A 87 4.86 -14.68 24.80
N LEU A 88 3.73 -14.06 25.15
CA LEU A 88 2.57 -14.75 25.73
C LEU A 88 2.07 -15.88 24.81
N VAL A 89 1.86 -15.60 23.53
CA VAL A 89 1.41 -16.61 22.56
C VAL A 89 2.41 -17.75 22.43
N ARG A 90 3.71 -17.43 22.34
CA ARG A 90 4.79 -18.44 22.29
C ARG A 90 4.82 -19.32 23.53
N SER A 91 4.49 -18.78 24.71
CA SER A 91 4.45 -19.55 25.96
C SER A 91 3.44 -20.72 25.93
N PHE A 92 2.43 -20.65 25.05
CA PHE A 92 1.45 -21.72 24.83
C PHE A 92 1.88 -22.75 23.78
N GLY A 93 3.11 -22.64 23.24
CA GLY A 93 3.72 -23.63 22.36
C GLY A 93 3.53 -23.39 20.86
N ALA A 94 2.94 -22.26 20.45
CA ALA A 94 2.80 -21.90 19.04
C ALA A 94 4.06 -21.21 18.50
N GLU A 95 4.53 -21.61 17.32
CA GLU A 95 5.54 -20.87 16.58
C GLU A 95 4.90 -19.64 15.90
N VAL A 96 5.26 -18.44 16.36
CA VAL A 96 4.78 -17.20 15.74
C VAL A 96 5.63 -16.83 14.54
N VAL A 97 4.98 -16.76 13.37
CA VAL A 97 5.55 -16.32 12.09
C VAL A 97 4.88 -15.05 11.57
N SER A 98 5.53 -14.40 10.60
CA SER A 98 5.01 -13.19 9.98
C SER A 98 3.72 -13.45 9.21
N SER A 99 2.72 -12.59 9.40
CA SER A 99 1.53 -12.55 8.54
C SER A 99 1.76 -11.86 7.20
N GLY A 100 2.95 -11.31 6.95
CA GLY A 100 3.26 -10.52 5.74
C GLY A 100 2.90 -11.22 4.43
N ASP A 101 3.36 -12.47 4.25
CA ASP A 101 3.08 -13.24 3.03
C ASP A 101 1.59 -13.55 2.90
N LEU A 102 0.91 -13.79 4.02
CA LEU A 102 -0.53 -14.05 4.04
C LEU A 102 -1.31 -12.79 3.64
N ILE A 103 -0.95 -11.63 4.19
CA ILE A 103 -1.58 -10.34 3.87
C ILE A 103 -1.45 -10.03 2.38
N GLN A 104 -0.29 -10.29 1.77
CA GLN A 104 -0.09 -10.07 0.34
C GLN A 104 -1.06 -10.86 -0.54
N LEU A 105 -1.41 -12.09 -0.15
CA LEU A 105 -2.38 -12.90 -0.90
C LEU A 105 -3.79 -12.29 -0.95
N PHE A 106 -4.12 -11.39 -0.03
CA PHE A 106 -5.44 -10.75 0.02
C PHE A 106 -5.41 -9.27 -0.39
N GLU A 107 -4.31 -8.57 -0.13
CA GLU A 107 -4.19 -7.12 -0.39
C GLU A 107 -3.45 -6.80 -1.70
N ALA A 108 -2.65 -7.73 -2.24
CA ALA A 108 -1.78 -7.47 -3.40
C ALA A 108 -2.07 -8.37 -4.62
N THR A 109 -3.12 -9.20 -4.58
CA THR A 109 -3.55 -9.98 -5.74
C THR A 109 -4.61 -9.22 -6.54
N TRP A 110 -4.36 -9.05 -7.84
CA TRP A 110 -5.35 -8.48 -8.74
C TRP A 110 -6.34 -9.53 -9.23
N ASP A 111 -7.61 -9.15 -9.30
CA ASP A 111 -8.59 -9.90 -10.06
C ASP A 111 -8.50 -9.58 -11.57
N GLU A 112 -9.31 -10.27 -12.38
CA GLU A 112 -9.32 -10.09 -13.83
C GLU A 112 -9.71 -8.66 -14.24
N GLU A 113 -10.59 -8.01 -13.48
CA GLU A 113 -11.00 -6.62 -13.71
C GLU A 113 -9.81 -5.68 -13.47
N GLN A 114 -9.16 -5.78 -12.32
CA GLN A 114 -8.00 -4.96 -11.97
C GLN A 114 -6.83 -5.14 -12.94
N TRP A 115 -6.60 -6.37 -13.39
CA TRP A 115 -5.60 -6.66 -14.42
C TRP A 115 -5.94 -5.98 -15.76
N ALA A 116 -7.19 -6.09 -16.21
CA ALA A 116 -7.63 -5.44 -17.44
C ALA A 116 -7.53 -3.91 -17.36
N LEU A 117 -7.90 -3.32 -16.22
CA LEU A 117 -7.76 -1.89 -15.95
C LEU A 117 -6.30 -1.43 -15.98
N HIS A 118 -5.38 -2.21 -15.39
CA HIS A 118 -3.95 -1.93 -15.43
C HIS A 118 -3.41 -1.95 -16.88
N LEU A 119 -3.78 -2.97 -17.67
CA LEU A 119 -3.37 -3.05 -19.07
C LEU A 119 -3.91 -1.89 -19.92
N GLU A 120 -5.15 -1.46 -19.69
CA GLU A 120 -5.72 -0.29 -20.35
C GLU A 120 -4.95 0.99 -19.99
N ALA A 121 -4.67 1.20 -18.70
CA ALA A 121 -3.85 2.33 -18.24
C ALA A 121 -2.45 2.30 -18.88
N ALA A 122 -1.82 1.13 -18.96
CA ALA A 122 -0.49 0.96 -19.52
C ALA A 122 -0.39 1.40 -20.99
N VAL A 123 -1.44 1.21 -21.80
CA VAL A 123 -1.48 1.71 -23.19
C VAL A 123 -1.32 3.24 -23.21
N HIS A 124 -2.12 3.93 -22.41
CA HIS A 124 -2.15 5.39 -22.38
C HIS A 124 -0.91 5.97 -21.70
N THR A 125 -0.44 5.37 -20.61
CA THR A 125 0.83 5.72 -19.95
C THR A 125 2.01 5.53 -20.91
N ASN A 126 2.11 4.42 -21.64
CA ASN A 126 3.21 4.25 -22.61
C ASN A 126 3.14 5.27 -23.75
N SER A 127 1.94 5.59 -24.24
CA SER A 127 1.79 6.60 -25.29
C SER A 127 2.16 8.01 -24.83
N SER A 128 1.97 8.37 -23.55
CA SER A 128 2.40 9.68 -23.03
C SER A 128 3.92 9.81 -23.01
N PHE A 129 4.65 8.72 -22.72
CA PHE A 129 6.12 8.72 -22.77
C PHE A 129 6.63 9.06 -24.18
N ALA A 130 6.10 8.36 -25.19
CA ALA A 130 6.46 8.59 -26.59
C ALA A 130 6.11 10.02 -27.03
N MET A 131 4.93 10.51 -26.64
CA MET A 131 4.50 11.88 -26.91
C MET A 131 5.41 12.92 -26.26
N ALA A 132 5.77 12.74 -24.98
CA ALA A 132 6.63 13.66 -24.24
C ALA A 132 8.02 13.76 -24.88
N TRP A 133 8.62 12.62 -25.26
CA TRP A 133 9.91 12.61 -25.96
C TRP A 133 9.85 13.29 -27.34
N ALA A 134 8.78 13.05 -28.11
CA ALA A 134 8.59 13.72 -29.39
C ALA A 134 8.47 15.24 -29.21
N PHE A 135 7.73 15.67 -28.19
CA PHE A 135 7.57 17.09 -27.85
C PHE A 135 8.88 17.74 -27.40
N ILE A 136 9.63 17.13 -26.48
CA ILE A 136 10.95 17.63 -26.06
C ILE A 136 11.86 17.80 -27.28
N ALA A 137 11.95 16.78 -28.13
CA ALA A 137 12.81 16.80 -29.29
C ALA A 137 12.43 17.91 -30.29
N ASP A 138 11.13 18.15 -30.48
CA ASP A 138 10.63 19.26 -31.31
C ASP A 138 10.97 20.63 -30.71
N GLN A 139 10.70 20.84 -29.42
CA GLN A 139 10.96 22.12 -28.77
C GLN A 139 12.45 22.45 -28.72
N VAL A 140 13.32 21.46 -28.46
CA VAL A 140 14.78 21.65 -28.50
C VAL A 140 15.24 22.06 -29.90
N ARG A 141 14.76 21.39 -30.97
CA ARG A 141 15.15 21.72 -32.36
C ARG A 141 14.64 23.07 -32.84
N THR A 142 13.43 23.46 -32.44
CA THR A 142 12.73 24.63 -33.02
C THR A 142 12.87 25.89 -32.16
N LYS A 143 12.99 25.74 -30.84
CA LYS A 143 13.02 26.86 -29.87
C LYS A 143 14.27 26.86 -28.98
N GLY A 144 15.13 25.85 -29.10
CA GLY A 144 16.36 25.72 -28.30
C GLY A 144 16.17 25.07 -26.92
N GLY A 145 14.94 24.76 -26.53
CA GLY A 145 14.66 24.03 -25.29
C GLY A 145 13.20 24.11 -24.82
N VAL A 146 12.92 23.43 -23.70
CA VAL A 146 11.62 23.43 -23.02
C VAL A 146 11.79 23.23 -21.51
N GLU A 147 10.92 23.80 -20.70
CA GLU A 147 10.92 23.57 -19.25
C GLU A 147 10.35 22.19 -18.90
N GLU A 148 10.93 21.54 -17.88
CA GLU A 148 10.43 20.27 -17.34
C GLU A 148 8.94 20.31 -17.00
N ARG A 149 8.46 21.39 -16.34
CA ARG A 149 7.04 21.57 -16.00
C ARG A 149 6.15 21.53 -17.24
N THR A 150 6.56 22.16 -18.34
CA THR A 150 5.78 22.15 -19.58
C THR A 150 5.62 20.72 -20.14
N VAL A 151 6.65 19.87 -19.99
CA VAL A 151 6.57 18.46 -20.37
C VAL A 151 5.66 17.67 -19.42
N GLN A 152 5.75 17.92 -18.11
CA GLN A 152 4.85 17.31 -17.12
C GLN A 152 3.39 17.66 -17.41
N ASP A 153 3.09 18.94 -17.68
CA ASP A 153 1.74 19.41 -18.00
C ASP A 153 1.20 18.72 -19.25
N LEU A 154 2.03 18.54 -20.28
CA LEU A 154 1.67 17.79 -21.48
C LEU A 154 1.26 16.34 -21.16
N ILE A 155 2.00 15.66 -20.28
CA ILE A 155 1.68 14.29 -19.84
C ILE A 155 0.38 14.26 -19.05
N MET A 156 0.20 15.19 -18.10
CA MET A 156 -1.01 15.30 -17.27
C MET A 156 -2.25 15.57 -18.13
N ASP A 157 -2.13 16.44 -19.13
CA ASP A 157 -3.16 16.71 -20.12
C ASP A 157 -3.55 15.44 -20.91
N HIS A 158 -2.55 14.63 -21.29
CA HIS A 158 -2.79 13.36 -21.97
C HIS A 158 -3.49 12.35 -21.07
N PHE A 159 -3.11 12.26 -19.79
CA PHE A 159 -3.81 11.43 -18.82
C PHE A 159 -5.27 11.85 -18.67
N ALA A 160 -5.55 13.13 -18.49
CA ALA A 160 -6.91 13.65 -18.37
C ALA A 160 -7.77 13.35 -19.60
N ARG A 161 -7.22 13.53 -20.82
CA ARG A 161 -7.91 13.21 -22.08
C ARG A 161 -8.26 11.73 -22.22
N ASN A 162 -7.42 10.85 -21.67
CA ASN A 162 -7.59 9.40 -21.74
C ASN A 162 -8.21 8.80 -20.46
N LYS A 163 -8.84 9.62 -19.61
CA LYS A 163 -9.52 9.16 -18.38
C LYS A 163 -8.59 8.38 -17.45
N LEU A 164 -7.36 8.85 -17.33
CA LEU A 164 -6.41 8.39 -16.33
C LEU A 164 -6.28 9.41 -15.20
N THR A 165 -5.87 8.92 -14.04
CA THR A 165 -5.61 9.71 -12.84
C THR A 165 -4.33 9.25 -12.16
N THR A 166 -3.72 10.13 -11.37
CA THR A 166 -2.53 9.84 -10.57
C THR A 166 -2.62 10.52 -9.20
N TYR A 167 -2.00 9.94 -8.17
CA TYR A 167 -1.96 10.53 -6.83
C TYR A 167 -0.92 11.66 -6.73
N HIS A 168 0.06 11.66 -7.64
CA HIS A 168 1.10 12.66 -7.75
C HIS A 168 1.52 12.82 -9.22
N PRO A 169 1.75 14.04 -9.73
CA PRO A 169 2.21 14.25 -11.09
C PRO A 169 3.51 13.48 -11.41
N PRO A 170 3.71 13.07 -12.69
CA PRO A 170 4.93 12.38 -13.11
C PRO A 170 6.14 13.31 -12.98
N ILE A 171 7.33 12.74 -12.78
CA ILE A 171 8.57 13.51 -12.64
C ILE A 171 9.26 13.63 -14.00
N VAL A 172 9.53 14.85 -14.42
CA VAL A 172 10.45 15.18 -15.52
C VAL A 172 11.66 15.89 -14.90
N GLY A 173 12.85 15.35 -15.11
CA GLY A 173 14.10 15.89 -14.56
C GLY A 173 15.25 15.86 -15.57
N ARG A 174 15.89 17.00 -15.80
CA ARG A 174 17.08 17.14 -16.64
C ARG A 174 18.38 16.98 -15.85
N GLY A 175 19.41 16.44 -16.50
CA GLY A 175 20.79 16.39 -16.02
C GLY A 175 20.88 15.98 -14.54
N PRO A 176 21.41 16.82 -13.65
CA PRO A 176 21.51 16.49 -12.22
C PRO A 176 20.19 16.14 -11.52
N HIS A 177 19.06 16.70 -11.96
CA HIS A 177 17.75 16.44 -11.35
C HIS A 177 17.34 14.97 -11.48
N SER A 178 17.76 14.28 -12.54
CA SER A 178 17.46 12.85 -12.72
C SER A 178 18.17 11.95 -11.71
N GLY A 179 19.17 12.47 -10.99
CA GLY A 179 19.92 11.76 -9.95
C GLY A 179 19.43 12.06 -8.53
N MET A 180 18.41 12.89 -8.36
CA MET A 180 17.93 13.36 -7.06
C MET A 180 16.70 12.54 -6.60
N PRO A 181 16.80 11.69 -5.55
CA PRO A 181 15.72 10.77 -5.17
C PRO A 181 14.39 11.42 -4.72
N HIS A 182 14.43 12.70 -4.34
CA HIS A 182 13.27 13.47 -3.89
C HIS A 182 13.03 14.70 -4.78
N TYR A 183 13.45 14.65 -6.04
CA TYR A 183 13.16 15.73 -6.96
C TYR A 183 11.68 15.73 -7.35
N GLU A 184 11.05 16.88 -7.20
CA GLU A 184 9.77 17.19 -7.82
C GLU A 184 10.04 18.16 -8.96
N THR A 185 9.38 17.96 -10.10
CA THR A 185 9.52 18.85 -11.26
C THR A 185 9.26 20.29 -10.85
N GLY A 186 10.32 21.11 -10.94
CA GLY A 186 10.34 22.50 -10.54
C GLY A 186 10.03 23.47 -11.68
N GLU A 187 10.28 24.75 -11.42
CA GLU A 187 10.11 25.87 -12.36
C GLU A 187 11.37 26.76 -12.34
N GLY A 188 11.59 27.55 -13.40
CA GLY A 188 12.69 28.51 -13.50
C GLY A 188 13.82 28.13 -14.47
N GLU A 189 14.84 28.98 -14.59
CA GLU A 189 15.86 28.86 -15.65
C GLU A 189 16.64 27.54 -15.64
N ASP A 190 16.79 26.91 -14.46
CA ASP A 190 17.52 25.66 -14.28
C ASP A 190 16.71 24.40 -14.66
N THR A 191 15.44 24.55 -15.06
CA THR A 191 14.59 23.43 -15.50
C THR A 191 14.48 23.32 -17.02
N TRP A 192 15.24 24.15 -17.75
CA TRP A 192 15.25 24.14 -19.20
C TRP A 192 16.05 22.96 -19.76
N ILE A 193 15.33 22.02 -20.37
CA ILE A 193 15.88 20.91 -21.16
C ILE A 193 16.41 21.48 -22.48
N ARG A 194 17.69 21.25 -22.78
CA ARG A 194 18.38 21.72 -24.00
C ARG A 194 19.13 20.57 -24.69
N GLU A 195 19.69 20.86 -25.86
CA GLU A 195 20.53 19.91 -26.57
C GLU A 195 21.73 19.47 -25.71
N GLY A 196 21.95 18.15 -25.62
CA GLY A 196 23.02 17.56 -24.81
C GLY A 196 22.62 17.23 -23.36
N ASP A 197 21.45 17.68 -22.88
CA ASP A 197 20.97 17.29 -21.56
C ASP A 197 20.51 15.81 -21.54
N PHE A 198 20.86 15.13 -20.45
CA PHE A 198 20.18 13.89 -20.08
C PHE A 198 18.78 14.22 -19.55
N VAL A 199 17.76 13.42 -19.87
CA VAL A 199 16.39 13.63 -19.39
C VAL A 199 15.82 12.32 -18.86
N LEU A 200 15.27 12.37 -17.66
CA LEU A 200 14.49 11.30 -17.06
C LEU A 200 13.02 11.70 -17.00
N ILE A 201 12.15 10.80 -17.44
CA ILE A 201 10.70 10.90 -17.26
C ILE A 201 10.27 9.65 -16.48
N ASP A 202 9.80 9.87 -15.26
CA ASP A 202 9.20 8.85 -14.41
C ASP A 202 7.71 9.14 -14.31
N GLN A 203 6.87 8.19 -14.75
CA GLN A 203 5.44 8.42 -14.91
C GLN A 203 4.62 7.19 -14.53
N TRP A 204 3.51 7.46 -13.86
CA TRP A 204 2.58 6.48 -13.35
C TRP A 204 1.18 7.05 -13.43
N ALA A 205 0.22 6.19 -13.78
CA ALA A 205 -1.18 6.54 -13.82
C ALA A 205 -2.02 5.25 -13.78
N LYS A 206 -3.27 5.40 -13.36
CA LYS A 206 -4.28 4.35 -13.42
C LYS A 206 -5.54 4.89 -14.04
N CYS A 207 -6.45 4.02 -14.47
CA CYS A 207 -7.75 4.48 -14.95
C CYS A 207 -8.50 5.26 -13.86
N GLU A 208 -9.22 6.31 -14.27
CA GLU A 208 -10.11 7.10 -13.43
C GLU A 208 -11.43 6.34 -13.21
N ARG A 209 -11.34 5.14 -12.65
CA ARG A 209 -12.46 4.26 -12.34
C ARG A 209 -12.27 3.63 -10.96
N PRO A 210 -13.36 3.35 -10.23
CA PRO A 210 -13.28 2.56 -9.00
C PRO A 210 -12.49 1.27 -9.21
N ARG A 211 -11.82 0.80 -8.15
CA ARG A 211 -11.00 -0.44 -8.13
C ARG A 211 -9.74 -0.42 -9.01
N SER A 212 -9.52 0.60 -9.84
CA SER A 212 -8.29 0.73 -10.64
C SER A 212 -7.05 0.72 -9.76
N VAL A 213 -6.06 -0.02 -10.20
CA VAL A 213 -4.74 -0.20 -9.59
C VAL A 213 -3.67 0.40 -10.50
N TYR A 214 -2.51 0.75 -9.91
CA TYR A 214 -1.35 1.22 -10.67
C TYR A 214 -0.66 0.06 -11.37
#